data_AF-A0A1S8BB03-F1
#
_entry.id   AF-A0A1S8BB03-F1
#
_cell.length_a   1.000
_cell.length_b   1.000
_cell.length_c   1.000
_cell.angle_alpha   90.00
_cell.angle_beta   90.00
_cell.angle_gamma   90.00
#
_symmetry.space_group_name_H-M   'P 1'
#
loop_
_entity.id
_entity.type
_entity.pdbx_description
1 polymer ?
#
loop_
_entity_poly.entity_id
_entity_poly.type
_entity_poly.pdbx_seq_one_letter_code
_entity_poly.pdbx_strand_id
1 'polypeptide(L)'
;MATADATSARVRFVVEYLPGPVTLGERGLPERYRERISFGVQDFFKDWDVRGADVYFLLRVLHYFPDHCCVRTVWALVLALKRGARVVVCDRLMPEVAVAGYEPREAGYVWFLDGRVVSVCGGADSWLLQVQ
;
A
#
# COMPACT_ATOMS: atom_id res chain seq x y z
N MET A 1 10.03 -6.89 4.39
CA MET A 1 10.76 -7.61 5.45
C MET A 1 10.96 -6.73 6.69
N ALA A 2 11.51 -5.51 6.56
CA ALA A 2 11.72 -4.60 7.69
C ALA A 2 10.50 -4.41 8.63
N THR A 3 9.29 -4.32 8.09
CA THR A 3 8.05 -4.24 8.90
C THR A 3 7.80 -5.49 9.75
N ALA A 4 8.11 -6.68 9.23
CA ALA A 4 7.96 -7.93 9.97
C ALA A 4 9.02 -8.08 11.08
N ASP A 5 10.23 -7.53 10.87
CA ASP A 5 11.30 -7.50 11.87
C ASP A 5 11.00 -6.52 13.01
N ALA A 6 10.36 -5.39 12.68
CA ALA A 6 9.97 -4.38 13.65
C ALA A 6 8.73 -4.76 14.50
N THR A 7 8.14 -5.93 14.27
CA THR A 7 6.90 -6.39 14.92
C THR A 7 7.09 -7.73 15.63
N SER A 8 6.28 -7.98 16.66
CA SER A 8 6.34 -9.25 17.40
C SER A 8 6.00 -10.45 16.50
N ALA A 9 6.54 -11.62 16.83
CA ALA A 9 6.31 -12.86 16.07
C ALA A 9 4.84 -13.30 15.96
N ARG A 10 3.95 -12.74 16.80
CA ARG A 10 2.51 -13.03 16.77
C ARG A 10 1.77 -12.32 15.63
N VAL A 11 2.35 -11.24 15.11
CA VAL A 11 1.76 -10.45 14.03
C VAL A 11 1.96 -11.17 12.71
N ARG A 12 0.86 -11.36 11.97
CA ARG A 12 0.84 -11.98 10.65
C ARG A 12 0.52 -10.93 9.60
N PHE A 13 1.00 -11.17 8.39
CA PHE A 13 0.83 -10.28 7.25
C PHE A 13 0.26 -11.05 6.09
N VAL A 14 -0.71 -10.43 5.42
CA VAL A 14 -1.16 -10.83 4.08
C VAL A 14 -0.74 -9.73 3.12
N VAL A 15 0.11 -10.07 2.15
CA VAL A 15 0.56 -9.13 1.13
C VAL A 15 -0.34 -9.31 -0.09
N GLU A 16 -1.11 -8.28 -0.40
CA GLU A 16 -2.08 -8.31 -1.49
C GLU A 16 -1.57 -7.54 -2.70
N TYR A 17 -1.57 -8.17 -3.86
CA TYR A 17 -1.17 -7.53 -5.11
C TYR A 17 -1.74 -8.20 -6.36
N LEU A 18 -1.45 -7.64 -7.54
CA LEU A 18 -1.67 -8.30 -8.82
C LEU A 18 -0.83 -9.60 -8.96
N PRO A 19 -1.23 -10.54 -9.84
CA PRO A 19 -0.66 -11.89 -9.90
C PRO A 19 0.87 -11.95 -10.06
N GLY A 20 1.45 -11.06 -10.87
CA GLY A 20 2.88 -11.05 -11.16
C GLY A 20 3.72 -10.81 -9.91
N PRO A 21 3.53 -9.68 -9.21
CA PRO A 21 4.30 -9.40 -7.99
C PRO A 21 4.01 -10.33 -6.81
N VAL A 22 2.80 -10.90 -6.71
CA VAL A 22 2.53 -11.99 -5.75
C VAL A 22 3.46 -13.16 -6.01
N THR A 23 3.55 -13.63 -7.25
CA THR A 23 4.42 -14.75 -7.63
C THR A 23 5.89 -14.46 -7.32
N LEU A 24 6.35 -13.23 -7.57
CA LEU A 24 7.71 -12.80 -7.25
C LEU A 24 7.96 -12.77 -5.73
N GLY A 25 7.00 -12.25 -4.98
CA GLY A 25 7.05 -12.17 -3.52
C GLY A 25 7.14 -13.55 -2.87
N GLU A 26 6.30 -14.49 -3.31
CA GLU A 26 6.31 -15.87 -2.82
C GLU A 26 7.64 -16.57 -3.07
N ARG A 27 8.19 -16.45 -4.29
CA ARG A 27 9.49 -17.04 -4.65
C ARG A 27 10.64 -16.42 -3.87
N GLY A 28 10.57 -15.13 -3.59
CA GLY A 28 11.61 -14.37 -2.90
C GLY A 28 11.50 -14.39 -1.37
N LEU A 29 10.46 -14.99 -0.80
CA LEU A 29 10.22 -14.95 0.65
C LEU A 29 11.24 -15.82 1.41
N PRO A 30 12.08 -15.23 2.29
CA PRO A 30 13.00 -16.01 3.11
C PRO A 30 12.24 -16.94 4.08
N GLU A 31 12.80 -18.13 4.32
CA GLU A 31 12.16 -19.21 5.11
C GLU A 31 11.62 -18.72 6.46
N ARG A 32 12.41 -17.89 7.17
CA ARG A 32 12.07 -17.37 8.51
C ARG A 32 10.78 -16.55 8.57
N TYR A 33 10.23 -16.13 7.44
CA TYR A 33 8.99 -15.35 7.38
C TYR A 33 7.79 -16.13 6.85
N ARG A 34 7.95 -17.36 6.37
CA ARG A 34 6.86 -18.14 5.75
C ARG A 34 5.68 -18.40 6.67
N GLU A 35 5.92 -18.49 7.98
CA GLU A 35 4.85 -18.65 8.98
C GLU A 35 4.10 -17.34 9.29
N ARG A 36 4.69 -16.19 8.94
CA ARG A 36 4.17 -14.86 9.28
C ARG A 36 3.67 -14.07 8.10
N ILE A 37 4.06 -14.45 6.88
CA ILE A 37 3.76 -13.68 5.66
C ILE A 37 3.16 -14.64 4.64
N SER A 38 1.93 -14.36 4.25
CA SER A 38 1.29 -14.96 3.10
C SER A 38 1.06 -13.92 2.01
N PHE A 39 0.78 -14.39 0.80
CA PHE A 39 0.45 -13.52 -0.33
C PHE A 39 -0.95 -13.84 -0.83
N GLY A 40 -1.64 -12.81 -1.32
CA GLY A 40 -2.98 -12.90 -1.90
C GLY A 40 -3.05 -12.12 -3.21
N VAL A 41 -3.66 -12.71 -4.22
CA VAL A 41 -3.94 -11.98 -5.46
C VAL A 41 -5.19 -11.14 -5.23
N GLN A 42 -5.06 -9.82 -5.34
CA GLN A 42 -6.17 -8.88 -5.16
C GLN A 42 -6.10 -7.76 -6.19
N ASP A 43 -7.26 -7.45 -6.75
CA ASP A 43 -7.53 -6.21 -7.47
C ASP A 43 -8.23 -5.25 -6.51
N PHE A 44 -7.55 -4.18 -6.12
CA PHE A 44 -8.04 -3.24 -5.12
C PHE A 44 -9.17 -2.31 -5.63
N PHE A 45 -9.57 -2.42 -6.90
CA PHE A 45 -10.78 -1.80 -7.44
C PHE A 45 -12.03 -2.69 -7.36
N LYS A 46 -11.84 -3.94 -6.93
CA LYS A 46 -12.90 -4.93 -6.70
C LYS A 46 -13.11 -5.14 -5.21
N ASP A 47 -14.12 -5.93 -4.87
CA ASP A 47 -14.36 -6.35 -3.49
C ASP A 47 -13.16 -7.12 -2.93
N TRP A 48 -12.88 -6.89 -1.65
CA TRP A 48 -11.74 -7.49 -0.96
C TRP A 48 -12.15 -8.84 -0.34
N ASP A 49 -11.38 -9.87 -0.65
CA ASP A 49 -11.59 -11.22 -0.12
C ASP A 49 -11.15 -11.32 1.34
N VAL A 50 -10.06 -10.64 1.72
CA VAL A 50 -9.60 -10.62 3.11
C VAL A 50 -10.38 -9.60 3.94
N ARG A 51 -11.15 -10.12 4.89
CA ARG A 51 -12.03 -9.34 5.77
C ARG A 51 -11.64 -9.49 7.24
N GLY A 52 -11.86 -8.43 8.01
CA GLY A 52 -11.68 -8.45 9.46
C GLY A 52 -10.23 -8.46 9.93
N ALA A 53 -9.28 -7.96 9.13
CA ALA A 53 -7.93 -7.70 9.61
C ALA A 53 -7.94 -6.59 10.68
N ASP A 54 -6.94 -6.59 11.56
CA ASP A 54 -6.79 -5.59 12.62
C ASP A 54 -6.28 -4.26 12.04
N VAL A 55 -5.36 -4.34 11.08
CA VAL A 55 -4.86 -3.17 10.35
C VAL A 55 -4.81 -3.43 8.86
N TYR A 56 -5.24 -2.44 8.09
CA TYR A 56 -5.08 -2.39 6.65
C TYR A 56 -4.06 -1.29 6.31
N PHE A 57 -2.93 -1.68 5.71
CA PHE A 57 -1.79 -0.81 5.45
C PHE A 57 -1.62 -0.57 3.94
N LEU A 58 -1.94 0.65 3.51
CA LEU A 58 -1.79 1.11 2.13
C LEU A 58 -0.43 1.79 1.99
N LEU A 59 0.57 1.07 1.45
CA LEU A 59 1.91 1.61 1.25
C LEU A 59 2.07 2.10 -0.19
N ARG A 60 2.12 3.42 -0.37
CA ARG A 60 2.40 4.04 -1.68
C ARG A 60 1.44 3.57 -2.78
N VAL A 61 0.15 3.49 -2.46
CA VAL A 61 -0.90 3.02 -3.39
C VAL A 61 -1.67 4.19 -3.96
N LEU A 62 -2.16 5.09 -3.09
CA LEU A 62 -3.17 6.08 -3.48
C LEU A 62 -2.60 7.15 -4.42
N HIS A 63 -1.32 7.52 -4.29
CA HIS A 63 -0.72 8.52 -5.19
C HIS A 63 -0.61 8.08 -6.65
N TYR A 64 -0.75 6.80 -6.99
CA TYR A 64 -0.66 6.33 -8.37
C TYR A 64 -1.95 6.50 -9.17
N PHE A 65 -3.06 6.85 -8.50
CA PHE A 65 -4.38 6.83 -9.11
C PHE A 65 -5.11 8.16 -8.96
N PRO A 66 -5.98 8.50 -9.93
CA PRO A 66 -6.85 9.66 -9.80
C PRO A 66 -7.87 9.47 -8.67
N ASP A 67 -8.37 10.58 -8.11
CA ASP A 67 -9.24 10.59 -6.93
C ASP A 67 -10.41 9.60 -6.99
N HIS A 68 -11.09 9.47 -8.13
CA HIS A 68 -12.22 8.56 -8.26
C HIS A 68 -11.84 7.09 -8.06
N CYS A 69 -10.64 6.70 -8.46
CA CYS A 69 -10.09 5.36 -8.22
C CYS A 69 -9.72 5.18 -6.75
N CYS A 70 -9.09 6.18 -6.13
CA CYS A 70 -8.77 6.18 -4.70
C CYS A 70 -10.03 6.07 -3.83
N VAL A 71 -11.07 6.84 -4.15
CA VAL A 71 -12.38 6.79 -3.49
C VAL A 71 -12.96 5.38 -3.59
N ARG A 72 -12.96 4.76 -4.78
CA ARG A 72 -13.44 3.39 -4.97
C ARG A 72 -12.68 2.38 -4.12
N THR A 73 -11.35 2.47 -4.06
CA THR A 73 -10.51 1.59 -3.25
C THR A 73 -10.77 1.77 -1.75
N VAL A 74 -10.88 3.00 -1.27
CA VAL A 74 -11.20 3.27 0.14
C VAL A 74 -12.61 2.78 0.48
N TRP A 75 -13.58 2.92 -0.42
CA TRP A 75 -14.92 2.36 -0.24
C TRP A 75 -14.91 0.84 -0.12
N ALA A 76 -14.24 0.14 -1.03
CA ALA A 76 -14.13 -1.33 -0.98
C ALA A 76 -13.45 -1.79 0.33
N LEU A 77 -12.42 -1.05 0.76
CA LEU A 77 -11.71 -1.31 2.01
C LEU A 77 -12.63 -1.13 3.23
N VAL A 78 -13.41 -0.05 3.29
CA VAL A 78 -14.34 0.23 4.41
C VAL A 78 -15.31 -0.94 4.63
N LEU A 79 -15.76 -1.59 3.56
CA LEU A 79 -16.66 -2.74 3.63
C LEU A 79 -15.99 -4.01 4.21
N ALA A 80 -14.66 -4.09 4.19
CA ALA A 80 -13.90 -5.21 4.74
C ALA A 80 -13.54 -5.03 6.23
N LEU A 81 -13.69 -3.81 6.79
CA LEU A 81 -13.27 -3.48 8.15
C LEU A 81 -14.15 -4.14 9.21
N LYS A 82 -13.52 -4.74 10.23
CA LYS A 82 -14.20 -5.08 11.49
C LYS A 82 -14.26 -3.87 12.43
N ARG A 83 -15.15 -3.93 13.43
CA ARG A 83 -15.19 -2.92 14.50
C ARG A 83 -13.84 -2.88 15.21
N GLY A 84 -13.26 -1.68 15.30
CA GLY A 84 -11.96 -1.47 15.94
C GLY A 84 -10.75 -1.60 15.00
N ALA A 85 -10.94 -2.02 13.74
CA ALA A 85 -9.88 -2.03 12.75
C ALA A 85 -9.31 -0.63 12.51
N ARG A 86 -8.08 -0.57 11.97
CA ARG A 86 -7.41 0.67 11.59
C ARG A 86 -6.99 0.60 10.13
N VAL A 87 -7.08 1.74 9.45
CA VAL A 87 -6.47 1.93 8.14
C VAL A 87 -5.27 2.84 8.32
N VAL A 88 -4.12 2.42 7.84
CA VAL A 88 -2.88 3.19 7.86
C VAL A 88 -2.48 3.45 6.42
N VAL A 89 -2.42 4.72 6.06
CA VAL A 89 -1.97 5.17 4.74
C VAL A 89 -0.55 5.68 4.89
N CYS A 90 0.40 5.01 4.24
CA CYS A 90 1.79 5.44 4.18
C CYS A 90 2.05 5.96 2.76
N ASP A 91 1.77 7.24 2.57
CA ASP A 91 1.94 7.93 1.31
C ASP A 91 2.62 9.29 1.51
N ARG A 92 3.11 9.89 0.42
CA ARG A 92 3.64 11.25 0.44
C ARG A 92 2.49 12.24 0.48
N LEU A 93 2.58 13.16 1.43
CA LEU A 93 1.72 14.33 1.48
C LEU A 93 2.44 15.47 0.77
N MET A 94 1.85 15.96 -0.33
CA MET A 94 2.28 17.23 -0.89
C MET A 94 1.84 18.35 0.05
N PRO A 95 2.73 19.27 0.42
CA PRO A 95 2.32 20.44 1.19
C PRO A 95 1.39 21.30 0.33
N GLU A 96 0.42 21.94 0.98
CA GLU A 96 -0.46 22.89 0.32
C GLU A 96 0.37 24.01 -0.32
N VAL A 97 0.14 24.24 -1.62
CA VAL A 97 0.94 25.16 -2.47
C VAL A 97 1.04 26.57 -1.86
N ALA A 98 0.10 26.94 -0.99
CA ALA A 98 0.04 28.24 -0.32
C ALA A 98 0.98 28.41 0.88
N VAL A 99 1.55 27.34 1.45
CA VAL A 99 2.27 27.42 2.75
C VAL A 99 3.75 27.01 2.66
N ALA A 100 4.22 26.47 1.53
CA ALA A 100 5.52 25.82 1.50
C ALA A 100 6.68 26.75 1.11
N GLY A 101 7.39 27.28 2.11
CA GLY A 101 8.80 27.68 1.99
C GLY A 101 9.71 26.47 1.76
N TYR A 102 9.52 25.78 0.63
CA TYR A 102 10.19 24.51 0.33
C TYR A 102 11.56 24.76 -0.28
N GLU A 103 12.59 24.14 0.30
CA GLU A 103 13.94 24.16 -0.28
C GLU A 103 13.91 23.50 -1.68
N PRO A 104 14.46 24.15 -2.73
CA PRO A 104 14.30 23.74 -4.14
C PRO A 104 14.61 22.27 -4.44
N ARG A 105 15.50 21.64 -3.66
CA ARG A 105 15.90 20.24 -3.84
C ARG A 105 14.77 19.25 -3.60
N GLU A 106 13.88 19.52 -2.65
CA GLU A 106 12.80 18.58 -2.36
C GLU A 106 11.61 18.81 -3.28
N ALA A 107 11.36 20.06 -3.69
CA ALA A 107 10.39 20.39 -4.74
C ALA A 107 10.72 19.63 -6.01
N GLY A 108 11.96 19.75 -6.49
CA GLY A 108 12.39 19.12 -7.74
C GLY A 108 12.20 17.60 -7.75
N TYR A 109 12.47 16.92 -6.64
CA TYR A 109 12.25 15.47 -6.52
C TYR A 109 10.76 15.09 -6.48
N VAL A 110 9.93 15.85 -5.78
CA VAL A 110 8.49 15.61 -5.70
C VAL A 110 7.83 15.84 -7.06
N TRP A 111 8.14 16.94 -7.75
CA TRP A 111 7.65 17.23 -9.09
C TRP A 111 8.15 16.24 -10.15
N PHE A 112 9.40 15.79 -10.06
CA PHE A 112 9.96 14.80 -10.97
C PHE A 112 9.25 13.45 -10.87
N LEU A 113 8.86 13.05 -9.65
CA LEU A 113 8.16 11.78 -9.42
C LEU A 113 6.68 11.89 -9.77
N ASP A 114 6.05 13.03 -9.52
CA ASP A 114 4.66 13.30 -9.94
C ASP A 114 4.52 13.37 -11.47
N GLY A 115 5.47 14.02 -12.15
CA GLY A 115 5.57 14.00 -13.61
C GLY A 115 5.73 12.59 -14.20
N ARG A 116 6.31 11.65 -13.44
CA ARG A 116 6.37 10.23 -13.81
C ARG A 116 5.07 9.48 -13.52
N VAL A 117 4.36 9.80 -12.44
CA VAL A 117 3.04 9.21 -12.15
C VAL A 117 2.04 9.58 -13.25
N VAL A 118 1.97 10.86 -13.64
CA VAL A 118 1.11 11.32 -14.74
C VAL A 118 1.50 10.68 -16.08
N SER A 119 2.79 10.43 -16.32
CA SER A 119 3.29 9.82 -17.55
C SER A 119 3.22 8.29 -17.56
N VAL A 120 3.09 7.63 -16.41
CA VAL A 120 3.21 6.17 -16.26
C VAL A 120 2.15 5.67 -15.28
N CYS A 121 0.88 5.86 -15.61
CA CYS A 121 -0.18 5.07 -15.01
C CYS A 121 -0.04 3.61 -15.48
N GLY A 122 0.83 2.85 -14.83
CA GLY A 122 1.16 1.45 -15.12
C GLY A 122 2.45 0.89 -14.50
N GLY A 123 3.08 1.58 -13.54
CA GLY A 123 4.36 1.19 -12.93
C GLY A 123 4.26 0.41 -11.60
N ALA A 124 5.13 -0.59 -11.43
CA ALA A 124 5.02 -1.73 -10.53
C ALA A 124 5.57 -1.55 -9.09
N ASP A 125 5.29 -0.45 -8.40
CA ASP A 125 6.01 -0.10 -7.14
C ASP A 125 5.13 0.06 -5.87
N SER A 126 3.84 -0.26 -5.94
CA SER A 126 2.94 -0.24 -4.78
C SER A 126 2.95 -1.60 -4.09
N TRP A 127 2.73 -1.66 -2.77
CA TRP A 127 2.53 -2.92 -2.04
C TRP A 127 1.40 -2.71 -1.05
N LEU A 128 0.45 -3.63 -0.98
CA LEU A 128 -0.62 -3.57 0.01
C LEU A 128 -0.32 -4.62 1.08
N LEU A 129 -0.28 -4.19 2.34
CA LEU A 129 -0.04 -5.06 3.48
C LEU A 129 -1.28 -5.03 4.37
N GLN A 130 -1.84 -6.18 4.67
CA GLN A 130 -2.81 -6.31 5.75
C GLN A 130 -2.11 -6.95 6.92
N VAL A 131 -2.34 -6.41 8.11
CA VAL A 131 -1.75 -6.89 9.35
C VAL A 131 -2.87 -7.52 10.19
N GLN A 132 -2.69 -8.79 10.50
CA GLN A 132 -3.55 -9.61 11.35
C GLN A 132 -2.86 -9.90 12.68
#